data_AF-A0A529HZH7-F1
#
_entry.id   AF-A0A529HZH7-F1
#
_cell.length_a   1.000
_cell.length_b   1.000
_cell.length_c   1.000
_cell.angle_alpha   90.00
_cell.angle_beta   90.00
_cell.angle_gamma   90.00
#
_symmetry.space_group_name_H-M   'P 1'
#
loop_
_entity.id
_entity.type
_entity.pdbx_description
1 polymer ?
#
loop_
_entity_poly.entity_id
_entity_poly.type
_entity_poly.pdbx_seq_one_letter_code
_entity_poly.pdbx_strand_id
1 'polypeptide(L)'
;KQGDSHSAAARYNADDIVSYEAMEGPMAVCNGKEAVKQKGEWWEANHEVHGGSVDGPYVNGDQFALRFKFDITPKSTGERVTMDEVG
;
A
#
# COMPACT_ATOMS: atom_id res chain seq x y z
N LYS A 1 -13.53 -4.48 -3.10
CA LYS A 1 -13.51 -3.19 -2.36
C LYS A 1 -13.58 -2.03 -3.36
N GLN A 2 -13.82 -0.78 -2.91
CA GLN A 2 -14.15 0.37 -3.79
C GLN A 2 -12.95 0.99 -4.54
N GLY A 3 -11.70 0.66 -4.20
CA GLY A 3 -10.52 1.17 -4.89
C GLY A 3 -10.12 2.61 -4.53
N ASP A 4 -10.75 3.21 -3.51
CA ASP A 4 -10.49 4.59 -3.09
C ASP A 4 -9.44 4.66 -1.96
N SER A 5 -8.18 4.36 -2.32
CA SER A 5 -7.02 4.38 -1.41
C SER A 5 -6.76 5.78 -0.84
N HIS A 6 -6.85 6.82 -1.68
CA HIS A 6 -6.56 8.21 -1.32
C HIS A 6 -7.51 8.76 -0.27
N SER A 7 -8.83 8.56 -0.43
CA SER A 7 -9.78 9.04 0.57
C SER A 7 -9.67 8.28 1.89
N ALA A 8 -9.36 6.98 1.84
CA ALA A 8 -9.10 6.19 3.05
C ALA A 8 -7.88 6.72 3.82
N ALA A 9 -6.76 6.96 3.12
CA ALA A 9 -5.56 7.53 3.73
C ALA A 9 -5.80 8.93 4.29
N ALA A 10 -6.49 9.80 3.54
CA ALA A 10 -6.80 11.16 4.00
C ALA A 10 -7.68 11.16 5.26
N ARG A 11 -8.64 10.23 5.34
CA ARG A 11 -9.58 10.14 6.46
C ARG A 11 -8.99 9.50 7.71
N TYR A 12 -8.17 8.46 7.57
CA TYR A 12 -7.80 7.59 8.69
C TYR A 12 -6.32 7.65 9.10
N ASN A 13 -5.41 8.14 8.25
CA ASN A 13 -4.02 8.28 8.66
C ASN A 13 -3.89 9.43 9.66
N ALA A 14 -3.25 9.13 10.80
CA ALA A 14 -2.73 10.13 11.71
C ALA A 14 -1.69 11.01 10.99
N ASP A 15 -1.53 12.26 11.45
CA ASP A 15 -0.57 13.19 10.84
C ASP A 15 0.88 12.69 10.96
N ASP A 16 1.17 11.94 12.02
CA ASP A 16 2.47 11.33 12.35
C ASP A 16 2.54 9.82 12.03
N ILE A 17 1.67 9.31 11.15
CA ILE A 17 1.69 7.89 10.73
C ILE A 17 3.09 7.43 10.30
N VAL A 18 3.45 6.19 10.65
CA VAL A 18 4.67 5.55 10.16
C VAL A 18 4.31 4.30 9.34
N SER A 19 4.76 4.27 8.09
CA SER A 19 4.62 3.12 7.16
C SER A 19 5.94 2.36 7.11
N TYR A 20 5.87 1.05 7.35
CA TYR A 20 7.01 0.12 7.29
C TYR A 20 6.79 -0.92 6.19
N GLU A 21 7.74 -1.04 5.27
CA GLU A 21 7.77 -2.12 4.28
C GLU A 21 8.54 -3.33 4.82
N ALA A 22 8.19 -4.52 4.33
CA ALA A 22 8.89 -5.76 4.70
C ALA A 22 10.31 -5.84 4.10
N MET A 23 10.56 -5.15 2.98
CA MET A 23 11.86 -5.15 2.30
C MET A 23 12.63 -3.86 2.60
N GLU A 24 13.95 -4.00 2.73
CA GLU A 24 14.86 -2.85 2.83
C GLU A 24 14.85 -2.03 1.53
N GLY A 25 15.02 -0.71 1.64
CA GLY A 25 15.08 0.20 0.51
C GLY A 25 14.84 1.67 0.87
N PRO A 26 14.99 2.60 -0.08
CA PRO A 26 14.86 4.04 0.17
C PRO A 26 13.52 4.49 0.79
N MET A 27 12.44 3.71 0.60
CA MET A 27 11.10 3.99 1.09
C MET A 27 10.60 2.93 2.10
N ALA A 28 11.53 2.17 2.69
CA ALA A 28 11.22 1.10 3.63
C ALA A 28 10.59 1.60 4.93
N VAL A 29 10.94 2.83 5.36
CA VAL A 29 10.28 3.51 6.48
C VAL A 29 9.90 4.92 6.06
N CYS A 30 8.61 5.24 6.11
CA CYS A 30 8.08 6.55 5.76
C CYS A 30 7.32 7.15 6.93
N ASN A 31 7.67 8.38 7.33
CA ASN A 31 7.11 9.06 8.49
C ASN A 31 6.30 10.28 8.05
N GLY A 32 5.07 10.39 8.57
CA GLY A 32 4.17 11.51 8.34
C GLY A 32 3.21 11.29 7.18
N LYS A 33 2.00 11.82 7.35
CA LYS A 33 0.88 11.65 6.41
C LYS A 33 1.19 12.09 4.99
N GLU A 34 1.86 13.23 4.84
CA GLU A 34 2.24 13.76 3.53
C GLU A 34 3.30 12.88 2.83
N ALA A 35 4.27 12.34 3.57
CA ALA A 35 5.27 11.43 3.02
C ALA A 35 4.63 10.11 2.56
N VAL A 36 3.68 9.56 3.34
CA VAL A 36 2.93 8.36 2.95
C VAL A 36 2.07 8.60 1.71
N LYS A 37 1.44 9.78 1.62
CA LYS A 37 0.69 10.17 0.41
C LYS A 37 1.59 10.23 -0.83
N GLN A 38 2.74 10.91 -0.74
CA GLN A 38 3.70 11.01 -1.84
C GLN A 38 4.24 9.64 -2.25
N LYS A 39 4.47 8.73 -1.29
CA LYS A 39 4.82 7.33 -1.58
C LYS A 39 3.73 6.62 -2.37
N GLY A 40 2.46 6.78 -2.00
CA GLY A 40 1.33 6.21 -2.74
C GLY A 40 1.25 6.73 -4.18
N GLU A 41 1.36 8.06 -4.36
CA GLU A 41 1.38 8.68 -5.69
C GLU A 41 2.55 8.19 -6.54
N TRP A 42 3.75 8.05 -5.95
CA TRP A 42 4.90 7.47 -6.63
C TRP A 42 4.65 6.01 -7.02
N TRP A 43 4.06 5.20 -6.13
CA TRP A 43 3.80 3.79 -6.39
C TRP A 43 2.81 3.63 -7.57
N GLU A 44 1.71 4.38 -7.56
CA GLU A 44 0.73 4.40 -8.65
C GLU A 44 1.34 4.88 -9.98
N ALA A 45 2.24 5.87 -9.93
CA ALA A 45 2.93 6.36 -11.12
C ALA A 45 3.92 5.34 -11.71
N ASN A 46 4.46 4.42 -10.90
CA ASN A 46 5.52 3.48 -11.29
C ASN A 46 5.05 2.04 -11.52
N HIS A 47 3.78 1.72 -11.25
CA HIS A 47 3.22 0.39 -11.42
C HIS A 47 1.93 0.42 -12.24
N GLU A 48 1.74 -0.56 -13.11
CA GLU A 48 0.45 -0.84 -13.74
C GLU A 48 -0.25 -1.95 -12.94
N VAL A 49 -1.48 -1.70 -12.50
CA VAL A 49 -2.28 -2.66 -11.73
C VAL A 49 -3.25 -3.39 -12.65
N HIS A 50 -3.17 -4.72 -12.67
CA HIS A 50 -4.01 -5.58 -13.52
C HIS A 50 -5.25 -6.11 -12.80
N GLY A 51 -5.40 -5.78 -11.52
CA GLY A 51 -6.47 -6.25 -10.65
C GLY A 51 -5.93 -6.98 -9.43
N GLY A 52 -6.85 -7.40 -8.57
CA GLY A 52 -6.51 -8.07 -7.33
C GLY A 52 -7.67 -8.19 -6.35
N SER A 53 -7.37 -8.68 -5.16
CA SER A 53 -8.30 -8.83 -4.05
C SER A 53 -7.73 -8.23 -2.77
N VAL A 54 -8.64 -7.87 -1.87
CA VAL A 54 -8.31 -7.44 -0.52
C VAL A 54 -9.19 -8.21 0.45
N ASP A 55 -8.57 -9.07 1.26
CA ASP A 55 -9.25 -9.91 2.25
C ASP A 55 -9.14 -9.28 3.65
N GLY A 56 -10.13 -9.56 4.51
CA GLY A 56 -10.27 -8.94 5.84
C GLY A 56 -11.36 -7.86 5.89
N PRO A 57 -11.43 -7.04 6.96
CA PRO A 57 -10.43 -6.90 8.02
C PRO A 57 -10.39 -8.10 8.98
N TYR A 58 -9.18 -8.50 9.37
CA TYR A 58 -8.93 -9.41 10.47
C TYR A 58 -8.60 -8.59 11.71
N VAL A 59 -9.54 -8.49 12.65
CA VAL A 59 -9.47 -7.54 13.78
C VAL A 59 -8.92 -8.20 15.04
N ASN A 60 -8.06 -7.49 15.77
CA ASN A 60 -7.61 -7.85 17.11
C ASN A 60 -7.30 -6.59 17.94
N GLY A 61 -8.07 -6.34 19.00
CA GLY A 61 -7.86 -5.18 19.86
C GLY A 61 -8.02 -3.86 19.11
N ASP A 62 -6.98 -3.03 19.16
CA ASP A 62 -6.86 -1.74 18.47
C ASP A 62 -6.24 -1.86 17.07
N GLN A 63 -5.97 -3.08 16.60
CA GLN A 63 -5.35 -3.37 15.32
C GLN A 63 -6.28 -4.16 14.41
N PHE A 64 -6.05 -4.03 13.12
CA PHE A 64 -6.63 -4.90 12.11
C PHE A 64 -5.58 -5.18 11.03
N ALA A 65 -5.70 -6.32 10.37
CA ALA A 65 -4.87 -6.68 9.22
C ALA A 65 -5.72 -6.85 7.97
N LEU A 66 -5.11 -6.60 6.83
CA LEU A 66 -5.62 -6.86 5.49
C LEU A 66 -4.61 -7.70 4.73
N ARG A 67 -5.10 -8.66 3.94
CA ARG A 67 -4.27 -9.35 2.94
C ARG A 67 -4.54 -8.75 1.58
N PHE A 68 -3.49 -8.34 0.90
CA PHE A 68 -3.53 -7.77 -0.43
C PHE A 68 -2.95 -8.79 -1.42
N LYS A 69 -3.69 -9.06 -2.48
CA LYS A 69 -3.19 -9.86 -3.60
C LYS A 69 -3.40 -9.12 -4.89
N PHE A 70 -2.33 -8.64 -5.51
CA PHE A 70 -2.39 -7.83 -6.72
C PHE A 70 -1.49 -8.39 -7.80
N ASP A 71 -1.98 -8.38 -9.03
CA ASP A 71 -1.14 -8.54 -10.20
C ASP A 71 -0.69 -7.17 -10.67
N ILE A 72 0.62 -6.96 -10.74
CA ILE A 72 1.20 -5.68 -11.15
C ILE A 72 2.29 -5.86 -12.20
N THR A 73 2.54 -4.81 -12.98
CA THR A 73 3.75 -4.68 -13.78
C THR A 73 4.51 -3.43 -13.33
N PRO A 74 5.67 -3.57 -12.66
CA PRO A 74 6.55 -2.44 -12.41
C PRO A 74 7.07 -1.87 -13.72
N LYS A 75 6.95 -0.56 -13.92
CA LYS A 75 7.40 0.11 -15.16
C LYS A 75 8.92 0.04 -15.35
N SER A 76 9.68 -0.12 -14.27
CA SER A 76 11.15 -0.27 -14.30
C SER A 76 11.61 -1.59 -14.92
N THR A 77 10.83 -2.66 -14.76
CA THR A 77 11.19 -4.00 -15.27
C THR A 77 10.35 -4.41 -16.48
N GLY A 78 9.09 -3.96 -16.56
CA GLY A 78 8.13 -4.40 -17.57
C GLY A 78 7.62 -5.83 -17.36
N GLU A 79 8.07 -6.50 -16.29
CA GLU A 79 7.72 -7.90 -16.01
C GLU A 79 6.52 -7.96 -15.07
N ARG A 80 5.49 -8.71 -15.46
CA ARG A 80 4.29 -8.91 -14.64
C ARG A 80 4.59 -9.87 -13.49
N VAL A 81 4.24 -9.46 -12.28
CA VAL A 81 4.40 -10.23 -11.04
C VAL A 81 3.11 -10.20 -10.22
N THR A 82 2.94 -11.18 -9.33
CA THR A 82 1.89 -11.18 -8.32
C THR A 82 2.50 -10.82 -6.97
N MET A 83 2.00 -9.73 -6.36
CA MET A 83 2.26 -9.40 -4.97
C MET A 83 1.21 -10.07 -4.08
N ASP A 84 1.64 -10.68 -2.98
CA ASP A 84 0.78 -11.30 -1.97
C ASP A 84 1.36 -10.93 -0.59
N GLU A 85 0.74 -9.95 0.05
CA GLU A 85 1.27 -9.30 1.24
C GLU A 85 0.20 -9.05 2.30
N VAL A 86 0.65 -8.82 3.54
CA VAL A 86 -0.20 -8.47 4.68
C VAL A 86 0.24 -7.13 5.22
N GLY A 87 -0.73 -6.25 5.50
CA GLY A 87 -0.53 -4.95 6.14
C GLY A 87 -1.64 -4.62 7.13
#